data_AF-A0A350QU67-F1
#
_entry.id   AF-A0A350QU67-F1
#
_cell.length_a   1.000
_cell.length_b   1.000
_cell.length_c   1.000
_cell.angle_alpha   90.00
_cell.angle_beta   90.00
_cell.angle_gamma   90.00
#
_symmetry.space_group_name_H-M   'P 1'
#
loop_
_entity.id
_entity.type
_entity.pdbx_description
1 polymer ?
#
loop_
_entity_poly.entity_id
_entity_poly.type
_entity_poly.pdbx_seq_one_letter_code
_entity_poly.pdbx_strand_id
1 'polypeptide(L)' 'MDEIENRLITFTQAAYILGYKNYRSVLRLIKEGHLREYVIPNTKRRRLYLHEVMKVAVPESSTQS' A
#
# COMPACT_ATOMS: atom_id res chain seq x y z
N MET A 1 8.74 -17.91 7.86
CA MET A 1 9.11 -16.48 7.65
C MET A 1 7.81 -15.79 7.25
N ASP A 2 6.97 -15.42 8.22
CA ASP A 2 5.54 -15.11 7.96
C ASP A 2 5.11 -13.74 8.51
N GLU A 3 6.03 -12.98 9.11
CA GLU A 3 5.71 -11.70 9.76
C GLU A 3 5.50 -10.54 8.76
N ILE A 4 6.08 -10.62 7.57
CA ILE A 4 6.01 -9.53 6.57
C ILE A 4 4.64 -9.50 5.88
N GLU A 5 4.03 -10.66 5.62
CA GLU A 5 2.74 -10.74 4.91
C GLU A 5 1.60 -10.14 5.73
N ASN A 6 1.63 -10.25 7.06
CA ASN A 6 0.52 -9.76 7.89
C ASN A 6 0.71 -8.34 8.44
N ARG A 7 1.75 -7.62 8.01
CA ARG A 7 2.04 -6.29 8.55
C ARG A 7 1.14 -5.22 7.93
N LEU A 8 0.28 -4.63 8.77
CA LEU A 8 -0.54 -3.47 8.42
C LEU A 8 0.22 -2.16 8.61
N ILE A 9 0.12 -1.26 7.64
CA ILE A 9 0.72 0.07 7.65
C ILE A 9 -0.31 1.17 7.39
N THR A 10 0.02 2.39 7.80
CA THR A 10 -0.81 3.57 7.56
C THR A 10 -0.62 4.12 6.14
N PHE A 11 -1.54 4.94 5.66
CA PHE A 11 -1.38 5.60 4.35
C PHE A 11 -0.17 6.54 4.31
N THR A 12 0.19 7.17 5.43
CA THR A 12 1.39 8.00 5.53
C THR A 12 2.66 7.16 5.40
N GLN A 13 2.70 5.99 6.02
CA GLN A 13 3.83 5.06 5.90
C GLN A 13 3.93 4.53 4.46
N ALA A 14 2.80 4.15 3.85
CA ALA A 14 2.77 3.74 2.46
C ALA A 14 3.26 4.85 1.52
N ALA A 15 2.88 6.10 1.78
CA ALA A 15 3.35 7.24 0.99
C ALA A 15 4.87 7.39 1.07
N TYR A 16 5.44 7.26 2.27
CA TYR A 16 6.88 7.29 2.46
C TYR A 16 7.60 6.16 1.70
N ILE A 17 7.07 4.93 1.77
CA ILE A 17 7.62 3.77 1.06
C ILE A 17 7.57 3.96 -0.46
N LEU A 18 6.48 4.51 -0.98
CA LEU A 18 6.28 4.77 -2.41
C LEU A 18 6.95 6.07 -2.89
N GLY A 19 7.66 6.80 -2.02
CA GLY A 19 8.34 8.04 -2.36
C GLY A 19 7.40 9.24 -2.60
N TYR A 20 6.14 9.16 -2.16
CA TYR A 20 5.19 10.27 -2.27
C TYR A 20 5.31 11.26 -1.11
N LYS A 21 5.20 12.55 -1.43
CA LYS A 21 5.22 13.65 -0.46
C LYS A 21 4.08 13.57 0.57
N ASN A 22 2.93 13.02 0.19
CA ASN A 22 1.77 12.93 1.08
C ASN A 22 0.91 11.70 0.76
N TYR A 23 0.04 11.35 1.71
CA TYR A 23 -0.84 10.19 1.59
C TYR A 23 -1.95 10.34 0.54
N ARG A 24 -2.19 11.54 -0.03
CA ARG A 24 -3.26 11.74 -1.03
C ARG A 24 -2.96 10.97 -2.31
N SER A 25 -1.69 10.84 -2.68
CA SER A 25 -1.29 9.98 -3.81
C SER A 25 -1.65 8.51 -3.55
N VAL A 26 -1.47 8.02 -2.32
CA VAL A 26 -1.86 6.66 -1.94
C VAL A 26 -3.38 6.48 -2.01
N LEU A 27 -4.16 7.45 -1.55
CA LEU A 27 -5.63 7.41 -1.70
C LEU A 27 -6.08 7.38 -3.15
N ARG A 28 -5.36 8.08 -4.04
CA ARG A 28 -5.63 8.04 -5.48
C ARG A 28 -5.39 6.63 -6.03
N LEU A 29 -4.26 6.00 -5.69
CA LEU A 29 -3.96 4.63 -6.09
C LEU A 29 -5.00 3.63 -5.58
N ILE A 30 -5.53 3.81 -4.36
CA ILE A 30 -6.62 2.98 -3.84
C ILE A 30 -7.89 3.18 -4.68
N LYS A 31 -8.24 4.44 -4.99
CA LYS A 31 -9.42 4.77 -5.81
C LYS A 31 -9.31 4.22 -7.23
N GLU A 32 -8.11 4.22 -7.80
CA GLU A 32 -7.79 3.68 -9.12
C GLU A 32 -7.73 2.14 -9.12
N GLY A 33 -7.77 1.49 -7.95
CA GLY A 33 -7.75 0.03 -7.81
C GLY A 33 -6.34 -0.59 -7.78
N HIS A 34 -5.29 0.23 -7.75
CA HIS A 34 -3.90 -0.24 -7.66
C HIS A 34 -3.53 -0.72 -6.25
N LEU A 35 -4.22 -0.26 -5.21
CA LEU A 35 -4.00 -0.66 -3.82
C LEU A 35 -5.30 -1.03 -3.12
N ARG A 36 -5.26 -2.03 -2.25
CA ARG A 36 -6.42 -2.47 -1.48
C ARG A 36 -6.34 -1.99 -0.04
N GLU A 37 -7.36 -1.27 0.40
CA GLU A 37 -7.50 -0.86 1.80
C GLU A 37 -8.23 -1.91 2.64
N TYR A 38 -7.78 -2.06 3.88
CA TYR A 38 -8.34 -2.96 4.88
C TYR A 38 -8.91 -2.13 6.02
N VAL A 39 -10.18 -2.37 6.32
CA VAL A 39 -10.87 -1.79 7.47
C VAL A 39 -10.59 -2.68 8.68
N ILE A 40 -10.02 -2.12 9.73
CA ILE A 40 -9.78 -2.87 10.97
C ILE A 40 -11.14 -3.12 11.65
N PRO A 41 -11.46 -4.35 12.06
CA PRO A 41 -12.68 -4.66 12.82
C PRO A 41 -12.86 -3.71 14.00
N ASN A 42 -14.09 -3.28 14.26
CA ASN A 42 -14.47 -2.39 15.36
C ASN A 42 -13.86 -0.97 15.30
N THR A 43 -13.26 -0.56 14.19
CA THR A 43 -12.77 0.82 14.02
C THR A 43 -13.09 1.38 12.63
N LYS A 44 -13.13 2.71 12.52
CA LYS A 44 -13.18 3.41 11.22
C LYS A 44 -11.80 3.56 10.58
N ARG A 45 -10.75 2.97 11.17
CA ARG A 45 -9.36 3.13 10.71
C ARG A 45 -9.11 2.19 9.54
N ARG A 46 -8.47 2.74 8.52
CA ARG A 46 -8.08 2.02 7.29
C ARG A 46 -6.57 1.85 7.25
N ARG A 47 -6.14 0.71 6.75
CA ARG A 47 -4.74 0.28 6.64
C ARG A 47 -4.49 -0.38 5.30
N LEU A 48 -3.22 -0.52 4.98
CA LEU A 48 -2.73 -1.28 3.83
C LEU A 48 -1.83 -2.40 4.32
N TYR A 49 -1.80 -3.53 3.62
CA TYR A 49 -0.75 -4.50 3.86
C TYR A 49 0.56 -4.03 3.24
N LEU A 50 1.64 -4.15 4.01
CA LEU A 50 2.97 -3.74 3.58
C LEU A 50 3.39 -4.47 2.31
N HIS A 51 3.16 -5.78 2.24
CA HIS A 51 3.54 -6.60 1.09
C HIS A 51 2.81 -6.17 -0.20
N GLU A 52 1.54 -5.74 -0.13
CA GLU A 52 0.83 -5.24 -1.30
C GLU A 52 1.38 -3.89 -1.76
N VAL A 53 1.71 -3.00 -0.82
CA VAL A 53 2.36 -1.72 -1.14
C VAL A 53 3.71 -1.92 -1.81
N MET A 54 4.51 -2.89 -1.33
CA MET A 54 5.79 -3.22 -1.94
C MET A 54 5.65 -3.78 -3.36
N LYS A 55 4.60 -4.56 -3.66
CA LYS A 55 4.35 -5.06 -5.02
C LYS A 55 4.12 -3.92 -6.02
N VAL A 56 3.40 -2.86 -5.61
CA VAL A 56 3.15 -1.67 -6.44
C VAL A 56 4.41 -0.81 -6.62
N ALA A 57 5.33 -0.84 -5.66
CA ALA A 57 6.60 -0.12 -5.76
C ALA A 57 7.56 -0.73 -6.79
N VAL A 58 7.32 -1.96 -7.24
CA VAL A 58 8.07 -2.58 -8.33
C VAL A 58 7.50 -2.02 -9.64
N PRO A 59 8.27 -1.22 -10.40
CA PRO A 59 7.79 -0.72 -11.68
C PRO A 59 7.52 -1.91 -12.63
N GLU A 60 6.45 -1.84 -13.43
CA GLU A 60 6.15 -2.81 -14.50
C GLU A 60 7.19 -2.81 -15.64
N SER A 61 8.36 -2.19 -15.43
CA SER A 61 9.50 -2.14 -16.36
C SER A 61 10.36 -3.41 -16.38
N SER A 62 9.87 -4.53 -15.86
CA SER A 62 10.62 -5.80 -15.78
C SER A 62 9.97 -6.95 -16.56
N THR A 63 8.91 -6.68 -17.33
CA THR A 63 8.33 -7.66 -18.27
C THR A 63 8.31 -7.07 -19.68
N GLN A 64 9.50 -6.78 -20.21
CA GLN A 64 9.75 -6.87 -21.64
C GLN A 64 10.92 -7.85 -21.80
N SER A 65 10.61 -9.09 -22.12
CA SER A 65 11.53 -10.09 -22.64
C SER A 65 10.76 -10.97 -23.61
#